data_AF-A0A8J7WV57-F1
#
_entry.id   AF-A0A8J7WV57-F1
#
_cell.length_a   1.000
_cell.length_b   1.000
_cell.length_c   1.000
_cell.angle_alpha   90.00
_cell.angle_beta   90.00
_cell.angle_gamma   90.00
#
_symmetry.space_group_name_H-M   'P 1'
#
loop_
_entity.id
_entity.type
_entity.pdbx_description
1 polymer ?
#
loop_
_entity_poly.entity_id
_entity_poly.type
_entity_poly.pdbx_seq_one_letter_code
_entity_poly.pdbx_strand_id
1 'polypeptide(L)'
;MHPTKCLLIIMDGLGDRQYPELDGQTPLQAAYTPNLDRLALLGGNGLYHAGRLGEPFPSETAHFALFGYPQILFPGRGPLEALGAGVDLHEGEVAVLAHFVCAENRDGLLFVRRDSPEEVEEHEAQALFEQAAGF
;
A
#
# COMPACT_ATOMS: atom_id res chain seq x y z
N MET A 1 31.83 19.12 1.35
CA MET A 1 31.28 18.39 2.51
C MET A 1 30.40 17.27 1.97
N HIS A 2 30.53 16.05 2.49
CA HIS A 2 29.55 15.00 2.20
C HIS A 2 28.30 15.24 3.06
N PRO A 3 27.09 15.18 2.49
CA PRO A 3 25.88 15.31 3.27
C PRO A 3 25.82 14.18 4.31
N THR A 4 25.56 14.54 5.57
CA THR A 4 25.45 13.58 6.69
C THR A 4 24.01 13.10 6.93
N LYS A 5 23.04 13.69 6.24
CA LYS A 5 21.61 13.35 6.31
C LYS A 5 21.02 13.26 4.92
N CYS A 6 20.11 12.31 4.75
CA CYS A 6 19.30 12.13 3.54
C CYS A 6 17.82 12.22 3.93
N LEU A 7 17.02 12.90 3.11
CA LEU A 7 15.57 12.92 3.22
C LEU A 7 14.98 12.29 1.95
N LEU A 8 14.29 11.17 2.10
CA LEU A 8 13.54 10.51 1.04
C LEU A 8 12.05 10.85 1.21
N ILE A 9 11.46 11.48 0.20
CA ILE A 9 10.02 11.82 0.17
C ILE A 9 9.37 10.96 -0.90
N ILE A 10 8.36 10.17 -0.52
CA ILE A 10 7.58 9.33 -1.42
C ILE A 10 6.17 9.92 -1.50
N MET A 11 5.72 10.21 -2.72
CA MET A 11 4.34 10.62 -2.98
C MET A 11 3.61 9.40 -3.53
N ASP A 12 2.81 8.74 -2.70
CA ASP A 12 2.09 7.52 -3.08
C ASP A 12 1.06 7.81 -4.18
N GLY A 13 0.97 6.94 -5.18
CA GLY A 13 0.06 7.11 -6.31
C GLY A 13 0.32 8.34 -7.19
N LEU A 14 1.49 8.98 -7.12
CA LEU A 14 1.79 10.22 -7.86
C LEU A 14 1.68 10.07 -9.39
N GLY A 15 2.09 8.91 -9.91
CA GLY A 15 2.10 8.66 -11.35
C GLY A 15 0.69 8.40 -11.86
N ASP A 16 0.29 9.14 -12.90
CA ASP A 16 -1.05 9.02 -13.48
C ASP A 16 -1.02 9.26 -15.00
N ARG A 17 -2.18 9.10 -15.64
CA ARG A 17 -2.44 9.33 -17.05
C ARG A 17 -2.88 10.77 -17.30
N GLN A 18 -2.92 11.13 -18.57
CA GLN A 18 -3.50 12.39 -19.03
C GLN A 18 -5.04 12.30 -19.08
N TYR A 19 -5.71 13.38 -18.73
CA TYR A 19 -7.18 13.46 -18.71
C TYR A 19 -7.70 14.64 -19.55
N PRO A 20 -8.79 14.47 -20.32
CA PRO A 20 -9.39 15.56 -21.09
C PRO A 20 -9.85 16.75 -20.23
N GLU A 21 -10.33 16.49 -19.01
CA GLU A 21 -10.78 17.52 -18.06
C GLU A 21 -9.63 18.38 -17.52
N LEU A 22 -8.39 17.92 -17.72
CA LEU A 22 -7.15 18.62 -17.37
C LEU A 22 -6.41 19.14 -18.62
N ASP A 23 -7.12 19.40 -19.71
CA ASP A 23 -6.56 19.85 -20.99
C ASP A 23 -5.46 18.91 -21.54
N GLY A 24 -5.61 17.59 -21.31
CA GLY A 24 -4.64 16.60 -21.75
C GLY A 24 -3.38 16.49 -20.87
N GLN A 25 -3.43 17.01 -19.64
CA GLN A 25 -2.35 16.91 -18.66
C GLN A 25 -2.60 15.78 -17.66
N THR A 26 -1.55 15.31 -16.99
CA THR A 26 -1.68 14.51 -15.77
C THR A 26 -2.06 15.40 -14.59
N PRO A 27 -2.60 14.86 -13.48
CA PRO A 27 -2.88 15.63 -12.27
C PRO A 27 -1.66 16.38 -11.72
N LEU A 28 -0.46 15.75 -11.76
CA LEU A 28 0.77 16.40 -11.32
C LEU A 28 1.17 17.59 -12.22
N GLN A 29 0.94 17.47 -13.53
CA GLN A 29 1.21 18.56 -14.48
C GLN A 29 0.23 19.73 -14.32
N ALA A 30 -1.05 19.43 -14.10
CA ALA A 30 -2.09 20.44 -13.93
C ALA A 30 -2.01 21.15 -12.56
N ALA A 31 -1.42 20.50 -11.55
CA ALA A 31 -1.29 21.05 -10.21
C ALA A 31 -0.25 22.18 -10.11
N TYR A 32 -0.57 23.23 -9.35
CA TYR A 32 0.40 24.28 -9.02
C TYR A 32 1.40 23.78 -7.96
N THR A 33 2.61 23.42 -8.39
CA THR A 33 3.62 22.77 -7.54
C THR A 33 4.99 23.50 -7.50
N PRO A 34 5.02 24.81 -7.18
CA PRO A 34 6.22 25.65 -7.30
C PRO A 34 7.44 25.15 -6.51
N ASN A 35 7.21 24.42 -5.41
CA ASN A 35 8.28 23.83 -4.61
C ASN A 35 8.89 22.59 -5.28
N LEU A 36 8.06 21.72 -5.87
CA LEU A 36 8.52 20.55 -6.61
C LEU A 36 9.22 20.99 -7.90
N ASP A 37 8.66 21.98 -8.61
CA ASP A 37 9.28 22.58 -9.79
C ASP A 37 10.66 23.14 -9.48
N ARG A 38 10.79 23.85 -8.35
CA ARG A 38 12.07 24.39 -7.90
C ARG A 38 13.08 23.30 -7.55
N LEU A 39 12.64 22.21 -6.90
CA LEU A 39 13.51 21.08 -6.59
C LEU A 39 13.99 20.37 -7.87
N ALA A 40 13.09 20.17 -8.84
CA ALA A 40 13.43 19.59 -10.13
C ALA A 40 14.42 20.47 -10.91
N LEU A 41 14.25 21.79 -10.90
CA LEU A 41 15.15 22.73 -11.58
C LEU A 41 16.57 22.75 -10.98
N LEU A 42 16.68 22.61 -9.65
CA LEU A 42 17.96 22.68 -8.93
C LEU A 42 18.66 21.32 -8.81
N GLY A 43 17.95 20.22 -9.05
CA GLY A 43 18.40 18.85 -8.80
C GLY A 43 18.70 18.02 -10.04
N GLY A 44 18.94 16.74 -9.82
CA GLY A 44 18.97 15.72 -10.87
C GLY A 44 17.59 15.09 -11.03
N ASN A 45 17.15 14.90 -12.26
CA ASN A 45 15.84 14.33 -12.59
C ASN A 45 16.01 12.99 -13.31
N GLY A 46 15.02 12.13 -13.17
CA GLY A 46 14.99 10.84 -13.84
C GLY A 46 13.65 10.14 -13.66
N LEU A 47 13.47 9.06 -14.40
CA LEU A 47 12.34 8.15 -14.21
C LEU A 47 12.77 7.01 -13.29
N TYR A 48 11.90 6.67 -12.35
CA TYR A 48 12.10 5.55 -11.46
C TYR A 48 11.07 4.46 -11.76
N HIS A 49 11.55 3.23 -11.91
CA HIS A 49 10.73 2.04 -12.04
C HIS A 49 11.15 1.06 -10.95
N ALA A 50 10.24 0.77 -10.01
CA ALA A 50 10.53 -0.12 -8.87
C ALA A 50 10.72 -1.59 -9.27
N GLY A 51 10.16 -1.99 -10.41
CA GLY A 51 10.22 -3.36 -10.94
C GLY A 51 10.49 -3.37 -12.45
N ARG A 52 9.70 -4.16 -13.19
CA ARG A 52 9.79 -4.23 -14.66
C ARG A 52 8.88 -3.21 -15.33
N LEU A 53 9.31 -2.74 -16.50
CA LEU A 53 8.48 -1.86 -17.33
C LEU A 53 7.18 -2.56 -17.72
N GLY A 54 6.06 -1.89 -17.48
CA GLY A 54 4.72 -2.39 -17.81
C GLY A 54 4.09 -3.30 -16.75
N GLU A 55 4.78 -3.59 -15.65
CA GLU A 55 4.25 -4.41 -14.55
C GLU A 55 3.76 -3.51 -13.40
N PRO A 56 2.49 -3.63 -12.95
CA PRO A 56 2.06 -2.96 -11.74
C PRO A 56 2.78 -3.57 -10.53
N PHE A 57 3.40 -2.72 -9.73
CA PHE A 57 4.20 -3.16 -8.59
C PHE A 57 3.49 -2.79 -7.29
N PRO A 58 3.07 -3.77 -6.47
CA PRO A 58 2.39 -3.51 -5.19
C PRO A 58 3.23 -2.61 -4.27
N SER A 59 2.58 -1.76 -3.47
CA SER A 59 3.25 -0.77 -2.62
C SER A 59 4.25 -1.40 -1.66
N GLU A 60 3.89 -2.52 -1.03
CA GLU A 60 4.74 -3.24 -0.09
C GLU A 60 6.05 -3.70 -0.75
N THR A 61 5.96 -4.23 -1.96
CA THR A 61 7.10 -4.70 -2.75
C THR A 61 7.93 -3.52 -3.28
N ALA A 62 7.26 -2.43 -3.68
CA ALA A 62 7.87 -1.19 -4.16
C ALA A 62 8.73 -0.51 -3.09
N HIS A 63 8.21 -0.38 -1.87
CA HIS A 63 8.95 0.17 -0.75
C HIS A 63 10.14 -0.73 -0.39
N PHE A 64 9.94 -2.05 -0.38
CA PHE A 64 11.02 -3.01 -0.11
C PHE A 64 12.17 -2.86 -1.11
N ALA A 65 11.86 -2.75 -2.41
CA ALA A 65 12.84 -2.49 -3.46
C ALA A 65 13.54 -1.12 -3.27
N LEU A 66 12.77 -0.08 -2.96
CA LEU A 66 13.25 1.29 -2.81
C LEU A 66 14.27 1.44 -1.68
N PHE A 67 14.10 0.69 -0.59
CA PHE A 67 15.07 0.65 0.51
C PHE A 67 16.31 -0.23 0.21
N GLY A 68 16.39 -0.81 -1.00
CA GLY A 68 17.54 -1.57 -1.46
C GLY A 68 17.52 -3.05 -1.06
N TYR A 69 16.39 -3.57 -0.56
CA TYR A 69 16.29 -4.97 -0.22
C TYR A 69 16.07 -5.84 -1.49
N PRO A 70 16.75 -6.98 -1.61
CA PRO A 70 16.58 -7.87 -2.73
C PRO A 70 15.21 -8.58 -2.66
N GLN A 71 14.50 -8.62 -3.78
CA GLN A 71 13.13 -9.13 -3.87
C GLN A 71 12.95 -10.58 -3.39
N ILE A 72 14.00 -11.40 -3.49
CA ILE A 72 14.00 -12.78 -2.99
C ILE A 72 13.83 -12.88 -1.46
N LEU A 73 14.09 -11.79 -0.73
CA LEU A 73 13.92 -11.70 0.71
C LEU A 73 12.59 -11.07 1.12
N PHE A 74 11.70 -10.79 0.17
CA PHE A 74 10.40 -10.21 0.50
C PHE A 74 9.59 -11.20 1.36
N PRO A 75 9.20 -10.85 2.59
CA PRO A 75 8.58 -11.78 3.53
C PRO A 75 7.11 -12.09 3.20
N GLY A 76 6.51 -11.36 2.25
CA GLY A 76 5.07 -11.38 2.01
C GLY A 76 4.37 -10.22 2.72
N ARG A 77 3.14 -9.93 2.27
CA ARG A 77 2.33 -8.83 2.84
C ARG A 77 1.91 -9.12 4.28
N GLY A 78 1.47 -10.34 4.58
CA GLY A 78 0.99 -10.73 5.91
C GLY A 78 1.97 -10.38 7.04
N PRO A 79 3.24 -10.80 6.97
CA PRO A 79 4.24 -10.46 7.99
C PRO A 79 4.49 -8.95 8.15
N LEU A 80 4.44 -8.18 7.06
CA LEU A 80 4.62 -6.72 7.13
C LEU A 80 3.44 -6.03 7.82
N GLU A 81 2.21 -6.46 7.52
CA GLU A 81 0.99 -5.94 8.16
C GLU A 81 0.94 -6.34 9.64
N ALA A 82 1.30 -7.58 9.97
CA ALA A 82 1.39 -8.06 11.35
C ALA A 82 2.37 -7.21 12.18
N LEU A 83 3.57 -6.96 11.64
CA LEU A 83 4.56 -6.09 12.26
C LEU A 83 4.03 -4.65 12.43
N GLY A 84 3.34 -4.12 11.41
CA GLY A 84 2.71 -2.80 11.46
C GLY A 84 1.60 -2.68 12.50
N ALA A 85 0.87 -3.77 12.75
CA ALA A 85 -0.17 -3.88 13.78
C ALA A 85 0.38 -4.22 15.18
N GLY A 86 1.69 -4.46 15.32
CA GLY A 86 2.31 -4.86 16.59
C GLY A 86 2.01 -6.30 17.00
N VAL A 87 1.65 -7.16 16.05
CA VAL A 87 1.47 -8.61 16.26
C VAL A 87 2.83 -9.30 16.16
N ASP A 88 3.23 -10.00 17.22
CA ASP A 88 4.44 -10.81 17.22
C ASP A 88 4.30 -11.98 16.25
N LEU A 89 5.31 -12.18 15.41
CA LEU A 89 5.38 -13.27 14.44
C LEU A 89 6.69 -14.04 14.60
N HIS A 90 6.59 -15.36 14.72
CA HIS A 90 7.71 -16.27 14.88
C HIS A 90 8.05 -17.03 13.59
N GLU A 91 9.25 -17.60 13.56
CA GLU A 91 9.69 -18.40 12.42
C GLU A 91 8.78 -19.60 12.19
N GLY A 92 8.29 -19.77 10.95
CA GLY A 92 7.35 -20.83 10.57
C GLY A 92 5.88 -20.46 10.73
N GLU A 93 5.55 -19.30 11.30
CA GLU A 93 4.17 -18.83 11.38
C GLU A 93 3.71 -18.15 10.08
N VAL A 94 2.41 -18.22 9.82
CA VAL A 94 1.77 -17.61 8.65
C VAL A 94 0.86 -16.49 9.13
N ALA A 95 1.19 -15.25 8.75
CA ALA A 95 0.31 -14.11 8.94
C ALA A 95 -0.60 -13.94 7.72
N VAL A 96 -1.90 -13.75 7.96
CA VAL A 96 -2.90 -13.50 6.91
C VAL A 96 -3.59 -12.18 7.21
N LEU A 97 -3.63 -11.30 6.21
CA LEU A 97 -4.46 -10.10 6.26
C LEU A 97 -5.90 -10.50 5.95
N ALA A 98 -6.81 -10.23 6.87
CA ALA A 98 -8.23 -10.45 6.71
C ALA A 98 -9.01 -9.18 7.07
N HIS A 99 -10.17 -9.02 6.47
CA HIS A 99 -11.15 -8.00 6.84
C HIS A 99 -12.52 -8.64 6.94
N PHE A 100 -13.39 -8.08 7.78
CA PHE A 100 -14.77 -8.53 7.87
C PHE A 100 -15.58 -8.04 6.67
N VAL A 101 -16.47 -8.90 6.17
CA VAL A 101 -17.41 -8.57 5.11
C VAL A 101 -18.83 -8.98 5.53
N CYS A 102 -19.84 -8.25 5.05
CA CYS A 102 -21.21 -8.70 5.20
C CYS A 102 -21.51 -9.71 4.08
N ALA A 103 -21.77 -10.97 4.45
CA ALA A 103 -22.09 -12.02 3.49
C ALA A 103 -23.45 -12.70 3.79
N GLU A 104 -24.09 -13.22 2.75
CA GLU A 104 -25.37 -13.93 2.83
C GLU A 104 -25.22 -15.32 2.20
N ASN A 105 -25.68 -16.37 2.90
CA ASN A 105 -25.78 -17.70 2.31
C ASN A 105 -27.10 -17.83 1.54
N ARG A 106 -27.02 -18.21 0.27
CA ARG A 106 -28.17 -18.53 -0.58
C ARG A 106 -27.94 -19.88 -1.22
N ASP A 107 -28.76 -20.86 -0.87
CA ASP A 107 -28.70 -22.22 -1.43
C ASP A 107 -27.31 -22.86 -1.35
N GLY A 108 -26.58 -22.63 -0.25
CA GLY A 108 -25.25 -23.17 -0.02
C GLY A 108 -24.11 -22.36 -0.64
N LEU A 109 -24.41 -21.25 -1.33
CA LEU A 109 -23.42 -20.33 -1.90
C LEU A 109 -23.32 -19.06 -1.03
N LEU A 110 -22.10 -18.62 -0.76
CA LEU A 110 -21.84 -17.40 0.00
C LEU A 110 -21.74 -16.19 -0.94
N PHE A 111 -22.58 -15.18 -0.74
CA PHE A 111 -22.59 -13.94 -1.51
C PHE A 111 -22.14 -12.77 -0.65
N VAL A 112 -21.05 -12.10 -1.03
CA VAL A 112 -20.63 -10.84 -0.41
C VAL A 112 -21.65 -9.74 -0.77
N ARG A 113 -22.28 -9.16 0.24
CA ARG A 113 -23.26 -8.07 0.11
C ARG A 113 -22.60 -6.71 0.24
N ARG A 114 -21.64 -6.59 1.16
CA ARG A 114 -20.82 -5.39 1.36
C ARG A 114 -19.40 -5.79 1.71
N ASP A 115 -18.46 -5.18 1.00
CA ASP A 115 -17.02 -5.41 1.12
C ASP A 115 -16.34 -4.50 2.17
N SER A 116 -17.10 -3.53 2.69
CA SER A 116 -16.65 -2.64 3.76
C SER A 116 -17.83 -2.47 4.73
N PRO A 117 -17.86 -3.22 5.85
CA PRO A 117 -18.90 -3.07 6.84
C PRO A 117 -18.87 -1.67 7.43
N GLU A 118 -20.00 -1.24 7.98
CA GLU A 118 -20.06 0.01 8.76
C GLU A 118 -19.07 -0.06 9.92
N GLU A 119 -18.62 1.10 10.39
CA GLU A 119 -17.65 1.20 11.48
C GLU A 119 -18.19 0.43 12.70
N VAL A 120 -17.47 -0.61 13.09
CA VAL A 120 -17.86 -1.51 14.18
C VAL A 120 -17.16 -1.01 15.44
N GLU A 121 -17.90 -0.95 16.55
CA GLU A 121 -17.31 -0.61 17.84
C GLU A 121 -16.19 -1.61 18.20
N GLU A 122 -15.10 -1.13 18.81
CA GLU A 122 -13.89 -1.93 19.01
C GLU A 122 -14.13 -3.24 19.77
N HIS A 123 -15.06 -3.21 20.74
CA HIS A 123 -15.46 -4.39 21.50
C HIS A 123 -16.18 -5.46 20.65
N GLU A 124 -16.97 -5.05 19.66
CA GLU A 124 -17.66 -5.97 18.75
C GLU A 124 -16.67 -6.57 17.74
N ALA A 125 -15.75 -5.75 17.22
CA ALA A 125 -14.67 -6.22 16.35
C ALA A 125 -13.79 -7.26 17.05
N GLN A 126 -13.47 -7.03 18.32
CA GLN A 126 -12.69 -7.98 19.12
C GLN A 126 -13.44 -9.28 19.39
N ALA A 127 -14.73 -9.21 19.72
CA ALA A 127 -15.56 -10.41 19.91
C ALA A 127 -15.67 -11.26 18.63
N LEU A 128 -15.80 -10.61 17.46
CA LEU A 128 -15.78 -11.30 16.16
C LEU A 128 -14.42 -11.96 15.89
N PHE A 129 -13.32 -11.28 16.20
CA PHE A 129 -11.98 -11.83 16.06
C PHE A 129 -11.77 -13.05 16.96
N GLU A 130 -12.17 -12.98 18.23
CA GLU A 130 -12.08 -14.11 19.16
C GLU A 130 -12.91 -15.32 18.69
N GLN A 131 -14.11 -15.09 18.15
CA GLN A 131 -14.91 -16.16 17.55
C GLN A 131 -14.25 -16.78 16.32
N ALA A 132 -13.61 -15.97 15.46
CA ALA A 132 -12.90 -16.45 14.29
C ALA A 132 -11.57 -17.15 14.60
N ALA A 133 -10.89 -16.74 15.67
CA ALA A 133 -9.64 -17.34 16.13
C ALA A 133 -9.83 -18.65 16.92
N GLY A 134 -11.07 -18.94 17.35
CA GLY A 134 -11.42 -20.16 18.10
C GLY A 134 -11.60 -21.42 17.25
N PHE A 135 -11.34 -21.37 15.93
CA PHE A 135 -11.36 -22.51 15.01
C PHE A 135 -9.98 -23.17 14.90
#